data_AF-A0A136I1K3-F1
#
_entry.id   AF-A0A136I1K3-F1
#
_cell.length_a   1.000
_cell.length_b   1.000
_cell.length_c   1.000
_cell.angle_alpha   90.00
_cell.angle_beta   90.00
_cell.angle_gamma   90.00
#
_symmetry.space_group_name_H-M   'P 1'
#
loop_
_entity.id
_entity.type
_entity.pdbx_description
1 polymer ?
#
loop_
_entity_poly.entity_id
_entity_poly.type
_entity_poly.pdbx_seq_one_letter_code
_entity_poly.pdbx_strand_id
1 'polypeptide(L)'
;GCLSYYPIKESGTYVGDAFNNPMHVVVFNSQLSVNDTLVIYPTNPQSVTDNGRTIDAIADAAADPSSDNQYDLTLSAPNTQASPGKRFFVPEAQVTVCRTSTAQGDRLIRTQGATSGVLGTNVASWSANVVTAGLRQNGLIELQMTLESSDDEQISVVHEVHFPNVP
;
A
#
# COMPACT_ATOMS: atom_id res chain seq x y z
N GLY A 1 13.59 -8.29 11.41
CA GLY A 1 13.24 -7.55 10.17
C GLY A 1 12.02 -6.69 10.41
N CYS A 2 11.63 -5.84 9.46
CA CYS A 2 10.39 -5.08 9.52
C CYS A 2 9.55 -5.39 8.27
N LEU A 3 8.23 -5.45 8.42
CA LEU A 3 7.31 -5.42 7.30
C LEU A 3 6.95 -3.97 7.02
N SER A 4 7.04 -3.54 5.76
CA SER A 4 6.62 -2.21 5.33
C SER A 4 5.69 -2.29 4.14
N TYR A 5 4.58 -1.57 4.18
CA TYR A 5 3.59 -1.54 3.09
C TYR A 5 2.81 -0.23 3.10
N TYR A 6 2.13 0.06 1.99
CA TYR A 6 1.23 1.20 1.87
C TYR A 6 -0.21 0.68 1.80
N PRO A 7 -1.07 0.99 2.79
CA PRO A 7 -2.51 0.73 2.67
C PRO A 7 -3.08 1.47 1.47
N ILE A 8 -4.06 0.88 0.79
CA ILE A 8 -4.76 1.55 -0.31
C ILE A 8 -5.92 2.35 0.28
N LYS A 9 -5.86 3.68 0.14
CA LYS A 9 -6.94 4.61 0.49
C LYS A 9 -8.09 4.48 -0.52
N GLU A 10 -7.73 4.53 -1.81
CA GLU A 10 -8.67 4.53 -2.92
C GLU A 10 -8.05 3.84 -4.14
N SER A 11 -8.89 3.35 -5.04
CA SER A 11 -8.46 2.82 -6.33
C SER A 11 -9.44 3.18 -7.42
N GLY A 12 -8.97 3.11 -8.67
CA GLY A 12 -9.82 3.41 -9.80
C GLY A 12 -9.19 3.03 -11.11
N THR A 13 -9.87 3.45 -12.18
CA THR A 13 -9.40 3.29 -13.55
C THR A 13 -9.26 4.62 -14.26
N TYR A 14 -8.22 4.79 -15.07
CA TYR A 14 -8.14 5.90 -16.01
C TYR A 14 -8.77 5.51 -17.34
N VAL A 15 -9.58 6.40 -17.93
CA VAL A 15 -10.43 6.06 -19.10
C VAL A 15 -9.72 6.39 -20.43
N GLY A 16 -8.69 7.23 -20.40
CA GLY A 16 -7.89 7.63 -21.57
C GLY A 16 -6.46 7.07 -21.57
N ASP A 17 -5.53 7.94 -21.94
CA ASP A 17 -4.08 7.72 -21.85
C ASP A 17 -3.60 8.07 -20.42
N ALA A 18 -2.76 7.20 -19.84
CA ALA A 18 -2.16 7.39 -18.51
C ALA A 18 -1.18 8.58 -18.45
N PHE A 19 -0.72 9.07 -19.60
CA PHE A 19 0.24 10.18 -19.69
C PHE A 19 -0.44 11.55 -19.76
N ASN A 20 -1.77 11.59 -19.87
CA ASN A 20 -2.53 12.84 -19.88
C ASN A 20 -2.43 13.56 -18.52
N ASN A 21 -2.34 14.88 -18.54
CA ASN A 21 -2.41 15.73 -17.36
C ASN A 21 -3.21 17.01 -17.73
N PRO A 22 -4.49 17.11 -17.36
CA PRO A 22 -5.22 16.27 -16.41
C PRO A 22 -5.53 14.85 -16.92
N MET A 23 -5.50 13.89 -16.01
CA MET A 23 -5.84 12.48 -16.25
C MET A 23 -7.32 12.25 -15.94
N HIS A 24 -8.08 11.75 -16.92
CA HIS A 24 -9.49 11.42 -16.75
C HIS A 24 -9.66 10.04 -16.10
N VAL A 25 -10.37 9.99 -14.96
CA VAL A 25 -10.48 8.81 -14.11
C VAL A 25 -11.91 8.51 -13.67
N VAL A 26 -12.11 7.24 -13.31
CA VAL A 26 -13.27 6.73 -12.56
C VAL A 26 -12.75 6.12 -11.27
N VAL A 27 -13.21 6.60 -10.12
CA VAL A 27 -12.89 6.02 -8.80
C VAL A 27 -13.98 5.06 -8.33
N PHE A 28 -13.64 4.16 -7.41
CA PHE A 28 -14.58 3.16 -6.94
C PHE A 28 -15.34 3.59 -5.69
N ASN A 29 -14.71 4.32 -4.75
CA ASN A 29 -15.32 4.73 -3.47
C ASN A 29 -15.27 6.24 -3.16
N SER A 30 -14.95 7.09 -4.17
CA SER A 30 -15.05 8.57 -4.17
C SER A 30 -14.29 9.37 -3.10
N GLN A 31 -13.28 8.79 -2.43
CA GLN A 31 -12.53 9.48 -1.36
C GLN A 31 -11.19 10.11 -1.81
N LEU A 32 -11.17 10.80 -2.95
CA LEU A 32 -9.97 11.52 -3.40
C LEU A 32 -9.82 12.86 -2.69
N SER A 33 -8.58 13.28 -2.47
CA SER A 33 -8.23 14.58 -1.90
C SER A 33 -7.03 15.17 -2.63
N VAL A 34 -7.01 16.49 -2.75
CA VAL A 34 -5.80 17.20 -3.18
C VAL A 34 -4.67 16.90 -2.19
N ASN A 35 -3.45 16.78 -2.69
CA ASN A 35 -2.23 16.30 -2.03
C ASN A 35 -2.15 14.79 -1.77
N ASP A 36 -3.16 14.00 -2.16
CA ASP A 36 -3.00 12.54 -2.18
C ASP A 36 -1.93 12.13 -3.22
N THR A 37 -1.23 11.02 -2.95
CA THR A 37 -0.32 10.41 -3.92
C THR A 37 -1.09 9.44 -4.80
N LEU A 38 -0.99 9.56 -6.12
CA LEU A 38 -1.48 8.60 -7.08
C LEU A 38 -0.31 7.78 -7.63
N VAL A 39 -0.46 6.47 -7.70
CA VAL A 39 0.52 5.57 -8.32
C VAL A 39 -0.16 4.67 -9.35
N ILE A 40 0.50 4.50 -10.50
CA ILE A 40 0.07 3.59 -11.56
C ILE A 40 1.07 2.44 -11.62
N TYR A 41 0.53 1.23 -11.75
CA TYR A 41 1.31 -0.01 -11.88
C TYR A 41 2.35 -0.26 -10.76
N PRO A 42 1.97 -0.15 -9.46
CA PRO A 42 2.91 -0.47 -8.38
C PRO A 42 3.18 -1.98 -8.32
N THR A 43 4.42 -2.38 -8.58
CA THR A 43 4.84 -3.80 -8.51
C THR A 43 5.49 -4.16 -7.17
N ASN A 44 5.82 -3.14 -6.37
CA ASN A 44 6.37 -3.27 -5.02
C ASN A 44 6.12 -1.97 -4.23
N PRO A 45 6.30 -1.95 -2.90
CA PRO A 45 6.09 -0.74 -2.09
C PRO A 45 6.95 0.46 -2.52
N GLN A 46 8.17 0.24 -3.01
CA GLN A 46 9.07 1.30 -3.47
C GLN A 46 8.50 2.05 -4.69
N SER A 47 7.63 1.42 -5.47
CA SER A 47 6.95 2.03 -6.62
C SER A 47 6.13 3.27 -6.22
N VAL A 48 5.62 3.34 -4.99
CA VAL A 48 4.90 4.51 -4.48
C VAL A 48 5.83 5.71 -4.37
N THR A 49 7.05 5.51 -3.90
CA THR A 49 8.05 6.58 -3.78
C THR A 49 8.64 6.98 -5.12
N ASP A 50 8.97 6.00 -5.96
CA ASP A 50 9.66 6.25 -7.23
C ASP A 50 8.72 6.84 -8.30
N ASN A 51 7.47 6.37 -8.33
CA ASN A 51 6.52 6.64 -9.40
C ASN A 51 5.26 7.37 -8.96
N GLY A 52 5.09 7.59 -7.66
CA GLY A 52 3.97 8.36 -7.12
C GLY A 52 3.96 9.78 -7.67
N ARG A 53 2.75 10.28 -7.92
CA ARG A 53 2.50 11.66 -8.35
C ARG A 53 1.47 12.27 -7.43
N THR A 54 1.75 13.45 -6.91
CA THR A 54 0.79 14.17 -6.07
C THR A 54 -0.36 14.67 -6.93
N ILE A 55 -1.58 14.58 -6.43
CA ILE A 55 -2.76 15.19 -7.05
C ILE A 55 -2.80 16.67 -6.65
N ASP A 56 -2.59 17.56 -7.59
CA ASP A 56 -2.59 19.02 -7.38
C ASP A 56 -3.99 19.62 -7.48
N ALA A 57 -4.84 19.07 -8.36
CA ALA A 57 -6.22 19.52 -8.52
C ALA A 57 -7.14 18.35 -8.91
N ILE A 58 -8.39 18.46 -8.48
CA ILE A 58 -9.48 17.54 -8.81
C ILE A 58 -10.61 18.40 -9.37
N ALA A 59 -11.04 18.12 -10.59
CA ALA A 59 -12.24 18.68 -11.17
C ALA A 59 -13.23 17.57 -11.49
N ASP A 60 -14.53 17.87 -11.42
CA ASP A 60 -15.53 17.01 -12.03
C ASP A 60 -15.24 16.92 -13.53
N ALA A 61 -15.40 15.73 -14.12
CA ALA A 61 -15.08 15.54 -15.53
C ALA A 61 -15.86 16.53 -16.42
N ALA A 62 -15.13 17.28 -17.24
CA ALA A 62 -15.64 18.50 -17.89
C ALA A 62 -16.70 18.29 -19.00
N ALA A 63 -17.20 17.07 -19.21
CA ALA A 63 -18.26 16.77 -20.18
C ALA A 63 -19.11 15.60 -19.69
N ASP A 64 -20.36 15.88 -19.31
CA ASP A 64 -21.42 14.91 -18.97
C ASP A 64 -20.91 13.61 -18.32
N PRO A 65 -20.38 13.67 -17.08
CA PRO A 65 -19.91 12.48 -16.40
C PRO A 65 -21.05 11.46 -16.33
N SER A 66 -20.79 10.24 -16.82
CA SER A 66 -21.79 9.16 -16.77
C SER A 66 -21.97 8.59 -15.35
N SER A 67 -21.19 9.09 -14.38
CA SER A 67 -21.28 8.77 -12.95
C SER A 67 -20.64 9.88 -12.11
N ASP A 68 -21.11 10.06 -10.88
CA ASP A 68 -20.52 11.00 -9.90
C ASP A 68 -19.05 10.69 -9.52
N ASN A 69 -18.56 9.50 -9.88
CA ASN A 69 -17.20 9.06 -9.59
C ASN A 69 -16.19 9.39 -10.71
N GLN A 70 -16.54 10.28 -11.65
CA GLN A 70 -15.70 10.66 -12.77
C GLN A 70 -15.02 12.00 -12.54
N TYR A 71 -13.70 12.01 -12.57
CA TYR A 71 -12.89 13.19 -12.27
C TYR A 71 -11.78 13.40 -13.30
N ASP A 72 -11.36 14.64 -13.43
CA ASP A 72 -10.13 15.03 -14.11
C ASP A 72 -9.09 15.40 -13.03
N LEU A 73 -8.04 14.58 -12.91
CA LEU A 73 -6.98 14.74 -11.92
C LEU A 73 -5.78 15.44 -12.54
N THR A 74 -5.41 16.62 -12.03
CA THR A 74 -4.14 17.25 -12.37
C THR A 74 -3.05 16.73 -11.45
N LEU A 75 -2.00 16.15 -12.02
CA LEU A 75 -0.85 15.62 -11.30
C LEU A 75 0.31 16.64 -11.25
N SER A 76 1.05 16.65 -10.15
CA SER A 76 2.19 17.57 -9.92
C SER A 76 3.34 17.39 -10.91
N ALA A 77 3.43 16.20 -11.52
CA ALA A 77 4.31 15.93 -12.64
C ALA A 77 3.65 14.89 -13.55
N PRO A 78 4.03 14.84 -14.84
CA PRO A 78 3.57 13.78 -15.73
C PRO A 78 3.82 12.40 -15.14
N ASN A 79 2.81 11.55 -15.21
CA ASN A 79 2.97 10.13 -14.94
C ASN A 79 3.82 9.48 -16.07
N THR A 80 4.55 8.42 -15.74
CA THR A 80 5.48 7.75 -16.67
C THR A 80 5.16 6.27 -16.86
N GLN A 81 4.06 5.77 -16.31
CA GLN A 81 3.68 4.36 -16.38
C GLN A 81 2.24 4.13 -16.82
N ALA A 82 2.00 3.01 -17.50
CA ALA A 82 0.66 2.57 -17.83
C ALA A 82 0.42 1.18 -17.23
N SER A 83 -0.73 1.01 -16.58
CA SER A 83 -1.21 -0.30 -16.12
C SER A 83 -1.97 -1.03 -17.24
N PRO A 84 -1.72 -2.33 -17.50
CA PRO A 84 -2.48 -3.12 -18.47
C PRO A 84 -3.99 -3.11 -18.22
N GLY A 85 -4.40 -3.17 -16.95
CA GLY A 85 -5.80 -3.08 -16.53
C GLY A 85 -6.34 -1.66 -16.39
N LYS A 86 -5.57 -0.66 -16.84
CA LYS A 86 -5.83 0.77 -16.67
C LYS A 86 -6.10 1.20 -15.22
N ARG A 87 -5.48 0.55 -14.25
CA ARG A 87 -5.69 0.81 -12.82
C ARG A 87 -4.70 1.82 -12.25
N PHE A 88 -5.17 2.62 -11.32
CA PHE A 88 -4.34 3.41 -10.42
C PHE A 88 -4.75 3.15 -8.97
N PHE A 89 -3.85 3.49 -8.06
CA PHE A 89 -4.05 3.37 -6.63
C PHE A 89 -3.65 4.68 -5.95
N VAL A 90 -4.37 5.02 -4.90
CA VAL A 90 -4.02 6.12 -3.99
C VAL A 90 -3.67 5.48 -2.65
N PRO A 91 -2.39 5.44 -2.26
CA PRO A 91 -2.00 4.88 -0.99
C PRO A 91 -2.17 5.88 0.16
N GLU A 92 -2.39 5.37 1.36
CA GLU A 92 -2.22 6.12 2.61
C GLU A 92 -0.74 6.23 3.01
N ALA A 93 -0.47 6.86 4.15
CA ALA A 93 0.86 6.85 4.76
C ALA A 93 1.37 5.42 4.99
N GLN A 94 2.68 5.22 4.77
CA GLN A 94 3.33 3.93 4.94
C GLN A 94 3.10 3.38 6.36
N VAL A 95 2.81 2.08 6.41
CA VAL A 95 2.76 1.30 7.64
C VAL A 95 4.05 0.51 7.76
N THR A 96 4.63 0.51 8.96
CA THR A 96 5.74 -0.36 9.33
C THR A 96 5.35 -1.22 10.52
N VAL A 97 5.77 -2.48 10.51
CA VAL A 97 5.59 -3.43 11.62
C VAL A 97 6.93 -4.04 11.98
N CYS A 98 7.44 -3.67 13.15
CA CYS A 98 8.78 -4.00 13.61
C CYS A 98 8.75 -4.58 15.02
N ARG A 99 9.67 -5.52 15.30
CA ARG A 99 10.03 -5.84 16.68
C ARG A 99 10.89 -4.71 17.24
N THR A 100 10.54 -4.24 18.42
CA THR A 100 11.22 -3.15 19.12
C THR A 100 11.43 -3.53 20.57
N SER A 101 12.66 -3.35 21.05
CA SER A 101 13.00 -3.53 22.45
C SER A 101 12.56 -2.32 23.28
N THR A 102 11.76 -2.56 24.32
CA THR A 102 11.34 -1.52 25.27
C THR A 102 11.74 -1.91 26.69
N ALA A 103 11.55 -0.99 27.65
CA ALA A 103 11.79 -1.27 29.07
C ALA A 103 10.89 -2.39 29.63
N GLN A 104 9.80 -2.72 28.94
CA GLN A 104 8.83 -3.75 29.30
C GLN A 104 8.98 -5.01 28.43
N GLY A 105 10.16 -5.22 27.85
CA GLY A 105 10.47 -6.34 26.96
C GLY A 105 10.28 -6.03 25.47
N ASP A 106 10.53 -7.04 24.64
CA ASP A 106 10.38 -6.92 23.19
C ASP A 106 8.91 -6.97 22.76
N ARG A 107 8.55 -6.04 21.87
CA ARG A 107 7.17 -5.84 21.42
C ARG A 107 7.11 -5.77 19.90
N LEU A 108 6.00 -6.20 19.32
CA LEU A 108 5.68 -5.94 17.92
C LEU A 108 4.91 -4.63 17.86
N ILE A 109 5.47 -3.63 17.18
CA ILE A 109 4.90 -2.29 17.08
C ILE A 109 4.52 -2.03 15.63
N ARG A 110 3.29 -1.56 15.42
CA ARG A 110 2.81 -0.99 14.16
C ARG A 110 2.92 0.53 14.23
N THR A 111 3.55 1.13 13.24
CA THR A 111 3.63 2.59 13.09
C THR A 111 3.05 3.01 11.75
N GLN A 112 2.27 4.09 11.73
CA GLN A 112 1.75 4.72 10.51
C GLN A 112 1.76 6.23 10.71
N GLY A 113 2.59 6.94 9.93
CA GLY A 113 2.86 8.35 10.19
C GLY A 113 3.42 8.58 11.59
N ALA A 114 2.81 9.46 12.37
CA ALA A 114 3.22 9.76 13.75
C ALA A 114 2.58 8.84 14.80
N THR A 115 1.66 7.96 14.40
CA THR A 115 0.92 7.10 15.33
C THR A 115 1.57 5.73 15.42
N SER A 116 1.74 5.21 16.65
CA SER A 116 2.24 3.87 16.90
C SER A 116 1.34 3.11 17.86
N GLY A 117 1.23 1.80 17.67
CA GLY A 117 0.44 0.90 18.49
C GLY A 117 1.13 -0.45 18.70
N VAL A 118 0.95 -1.03 19.87
CA VAL A 118 1.46 -2.37 20.18
C VAL A 118 0.52 -3.41 19.59
N LEU A 119 1.05 -4.30 18.76
CA LEU A 119 0.34 -5.46 18.21
C LEU A 119 0.59 -6.74 19.04
N GLY A 120 1.74 -6.82 19.70
CA GLY A 120 2.11 -8.00 20.50
C GLY A 120 3.17 -7.67 21.55
N THR A 121 3.17 -8.46 22.61
CA THR A 121 4.13 -8.40 23.72
C THR A 121 4.87 -9.71 23.87
N ASN A 122 6.04 -9.67 24.50
CA ASN A 122 6.93 -10.82 24.68
C ASN A 122 7.31 -11.48 23.36
N VAL A 123 7.68 -10.66 22.38
CA VAL A 123 8.01 -11.09 21.03
C VAL A 123 9.48 -11.49 20.98
N ALA A 124 9.76 -12.78 21.14
CA ALA A 124 11.10 -13.34 21.12
C ALA A 124 11.73 -13.31 19.71
N SER A 125 10.92 -13.47 18.64
CA SER A 125 11.40 -13.27 17.27
C SER A 125 10.31 -12.78 16.34
N TRP A 126 10.71 -11.99 15.33
CA TRP A 126 9.85 -11.50 14.25
C TRP A 126 10.63 -11.43 12.94
N SER A 127 10.08 -12.07 11.91
CA SER A 127 10.51 -11.90 10.54
C SER A 127 9.29 -11.76 9.62
N ALA A 128 9.47 -10.95 8.58
CA ALA A 128 8.53 -10.84 7.49
C ALA A 128 9.34 -10.98 6.20
N ASN A 129 8.96 -11.94 5.38
CA ASN A 129 9.54 -12.18 4.07
C ASN A 129 8.47 -11.89 3.02
N VAL A 130 8.78 -11.00 2.08
CA VAL A 130 7.87 -10.63 1.00
C VAL A 130 8.51 -11.07 -0.31
N VAL A 131 7.96 -12.11 -0.91
CA VAL A 131 8.32 -12.58 -2.23
C VAL A 131 7.37 -11.95 -3.23
N THR A 132 7.89 -11.04 -4.04
CA THR A 132 7.09 -10.36 -5.08
C THR A 132 6.61 -11.37 -6.12
N ALA A 133 5.34 -11.21 -6.54
CA ALA A 133 4.77 -11.98 -7.62
C ALA A 133 5.55 -11.73 -8.92
N GLY A 134 5.65 -12.76 -9.77
CA GLY A 134 6.22 -12.65 -11.09
C GLY A 134 5.49 -13.56 -12.06
N LEU A 135 5.86 -13.51 -13.35
CA LEU A 135 5.20 -14.29 -14.41
C LEU A 135 5.13 -15.81 -14.15
N ARG A 136 5.97 -16.33 -13.25
CA ARG A 136 6.12 -17.76 -12.95
C ARG A 136 5.79 -18.12 -11.50
N GLN A 137 5.50 -17.14 -10.64
CA GLN A 137 5.26 -17.39 -9.22
C GLN A 137 4.28 -16.41 -8.63
N ASN A 138 3.39 -16.91 -7.78
CA ASN A 138 2.50 -16.07 -6.99
C ASN A 138 3.31 -15.22 -6.02
N GLY A 139 2.76 -14.08 -5.63
CA GLY A 139 3.30 -13.32 -4.52
C GLY A 139 3.09 -14.12 -3.23
N LEU A 140 4.05 -14.06 -2.32
CA LEU A 140 3.96 -14.69 -1.01
C LEU A 140 4.42 -13.69 0.05
N ILE A 141 3.61 -13.52 1.08
CA ILE A 141 4.03 -12.87 2.31
C ILE A 141 4.08 -13.95 3.38
N GLU A 142 5.26 -14.18 3.93
CA GLU A 142 5.48 -15.10 5.04
C GLU A 142 5.82 -14.28 6.29
N LEU A 143 5.03 -14.47 7.34
CA LEU A 143 5.19 -13.82 8.63
C LEU A 143 5.55 -14.89 9.65
N GLN A 144 6.70 -14.76 10.29
CA GLN A 144 7.08 -15.67 11.38
C GLN A 144 7.23 -14.87 12.67
N MET A 145 6.58 -15.37 13.72
CA MET A 145 6.62 -14.77 15.05
C MET A 145 6.81 -15.85 16.09
N THR A 146 7.69 -15.61 17.06
CA THR A 146 7.78 -16.42 18.28
C THR A 146 7.47 -15.53 19.46
N LEU A 147 6.55 -16.00 20.29
CA LEU A 147 6.19 -15.42 21.57
C LEU A 147 6.80 -16.28 22.67
N GLU A 148 7.24 -15.64 23.76
CA GLU A 148 7.83 -16.32 24.90
C GLU A 148 7.14 -15.87 26.19
N SER A 149 6.72 -16.80 27.03
CA SER A 149 6.13 -16.48 28.34
C SER A 149 7.22 -16.16 29.37
N SER A 150 6.82 -15.73 30.57
CA SER A 150 7.77 -15.55 31.69
C SER A 150 8.37 -16.84 32.20
N ASP A 151 7.76 -17.98 31.86
CA ASP A 151 8.12 -19.31 32.35
C ASP A 151 8.89 -20.10 31.26
N ASP A 152 9.48 -19.37 30.30
CA ASP A 152 10.24 -19.88 29.14
C ASP A 152 9.44 -20.78 28.18
N GLU A 153 8.10 -20.71 28.22
CA GLU A 153 7.25 -21.40 27.24
C GLU A 153 7.18 -20.60 25.94
N GLN A 154 7.43 -21.26 24.80
CA GLN A 154 7.43 -20.63 23.49
C GLN A 154 6.28 -21.10 22.61
N ILE A 155 5.68 -20.14 21.91
CA ILE A 155 4.73 -20.40 20.84
C ILE A 155 5.26 -19.74 19.56
N SER A 156 5.46 -20.54 18.53
CA SER A 156 5.83 -20.07 17.20
C SER A 156 4.62 -20.12 16.27
N VAL A 157 4.40 -19.03 15.55
CA VAL A 157 3.35 -18.86 14.54
C VAL A 157 4.01 -18.52 13.21
N VAL A 158 3.68 -19.30 12.18
CA VAL A 158 4.00 -19.00 10.79
C VAL A 158 2.69 -18.75 10.07
N HIS A 159 2.58 -17.61 9.41
CA HIS A 159 1.43 -17.25 8.60
C HIS A 159 1.87 -16.91 7.19
N GLU A 160 1.28 -17.60 6.22
CA GLU A 160 1.55 -17.41 4.79
C GLU A 160 0.32 -16.83 4.11
N VAL A 161 0.53 -15.75 3.36
CA VAL A 161 -0.49 -15.13 2.53
C VAL A 161 -0.06 -15.20 1.08
N HIS A 162 -0.81 -15.98 0.30
CA HIS A 162 -0.56 -16.16 -1.12
C HIS A 162 -1.40 -15.19 -1.94
N PHE A 163 -0.75 -14.48 -2.85
CA PHE A 163 -1.38 -13.58 -3.81
C PHE A 163 -1.24 -14.20 -5.20
N PRO A 164 -2.28 -14.90 -5.69
CA PRO A 164 -2.26 -15.43 -7.05
C PRO A 164 -2.12 -14.28 -8.04
N ASN A 165 -1.24 -14.48 -9.03
CA ASN A 165 -0.90 -13.60 -10.16
C ASN A 165 -1.75 -12.31 -10.21
N VAL A 166 -1.18 -11.21 -9.71
CA VAL A 166 -1.82 -9.89 -9.77
C VAL A 166 -1.67 -9.36 -11.22
N PRO A 167 -2.76 -8.88 -11.86
CA PRO A 167 -2.80 -8.57 -13.30
C PRO A 167 -1.76 -7.56 -13.81
#